data_AF-A0A239PSC7-F1
#
_entry.id   AF-A0A239PSC7-F1
#
_cell.length_a   1.000
_cell.length_b   1.000
_cell.length_c   1.000
_cell.angle_alpha   90.00
_cell.angle_beta   90.00
_cell.angle_gamma   90.00
#
_symmetry.space_group_name_H-M   'P 1'
#
loop_
_entity.id
_entity.type
_entity.pdbx_description
1 polymer ?
#
loop_
_entity_poly.entity_id
_entity_poly.type
_entity_poly.pdbx_seq_one_letter_code
_entity_poly.pdbx_strand_id
1 'polypeptide(L)'
;MMREPWFWRERTLAARAAAGLLAPAAALYDAGQRLRAARARPAKPPLPVFCVGAATLGGVGKTPFALLLAETLKRLGERPHFLTRGYGGGRAGPLQVDPSVHDARAVGDEALLLARAAPVWIARARPRGAAAAFLAGASALVMDDGFQNPSLEKTLSFLIVDAADPAGNGRIFPAGPLREPLARAAARADAIVIAGVEPDGAGPSISDGEGKPRFRVRLEPRERPAPRRALAFCGVGRPERFFALLETQGFELAARRPFPDHHPFTEAEIGALRREAKRLGAALVTTEKDFVRLPPAWREDVAVLPVAMRIDDPAGLERLAKKALAAFHAPDTEKA
;
A
#
# COMPACT_ATOMS: atom_id res chain seq x y z
N MET A 1 10.32 -1.25 16.51
CA MET A 1 9.90 -1.26 15.09
C MET A 1 10.92 -2.12 14.34
N MET A 2 10.50 -3.18 13.64
CA MET A 2 11.42 -4.15 13.03
C MET A 2 11.95 -3.63 11.69
N ARG A 3 13.27 -3.66 11.50
CA ARG A 3 13.86 -3.68 10.16
C ARG A 3 13.50 -5.01 9.49
N GLU A 4 13.29 -5.00 8.18
CA GLU A 4 13.06 -6.23 7.43
C GLU A 4 14.21 -7.22 7.71
N PRO A 5 13.94 -8.46 8.15
CA PRO A 5 14.99 -9.42 8.42
C PRO A 5 15.77 -9.76 7.13
N TRP A 6 17.10 -9.72 7.20
CA TRP A 6 18.00 -9.98 6.05
C TRP A 6 17.69 -11.32 5.34
N PHE A 7 17.33 -12.35 6.12
CA PHE A 7 17.00 -13.69 5.63
C PHE A 7 15.66 -13.79 4.87
N TRP A 8 14.87 -12.70 4.80
CA TRP A 8 13.68 -12.65 3.94
C TRP A 8 14.04 -12.45 2.46
N ARG A 9 15.23 -11.93 2.16
CA ARG A 9 15.70 -11.61 0.81
C ARG A 9 16.92 -12.43 0.40
N GLU A 10 17.86 -12.60 1.32
CA GLU A 10 19.07 -13.35 1.05
C GLU A 10 18.80 -14.83 0.76
N ARG A 11 19.60 -15.40 -0.14
CA ARG A 11 19.49 -16.80 -0.58
C ARG A 11 20.63 -17.68 -0.05
N THR A 12 21.43 -17.16 0.88
CA THR A 12 22.54 -17.88 1.50
C THR A 12 22.04 -19.08 2.32
N LEU A 13 22.91 -20.06 2.57
CA LEU A 13 22.59 -21.21 3.44
C LEU A 13 22.20 -20.75 4.84
N ALA A 14 22.91 -19.73 5.36
CA ALA A 14 22.60 -19.11 6.65
C ALA A 14 21.19 -18.50 6.68
N ALA A 15 20.79 -17.75 5.63
CA ALA A 15 19.43 -17.20 5.52
C ALA A 15 18.36 -18.31 5.54
N ARG A 16 18.59 -19.39 4.78
CA ARG A 16 17.66 -20.53 4.70
C ARG A 16 17.51 -21.25 6.03
N ALA A 17 18.61 -21.42 6.78
CA ALA A 17 18.63 -22.02 8.10
C ALA A 17 17.90 -21.13 9.12
N ALA A 18 18.21 -19.84 9.17
CA ALA A 18 17.54 -18.87 10.04
C ALA A 18 16.03 -18.82 9.81
N ALA A 19 15.61 -18.74 8.54
CA ALA A 19 14.20 -18.81 8.18
C ALA A 19 13.58 -20.18 8.51
N GLY A 20 14.37 -21.26 8.53
CA GLY A 20 13.91 -22.61 8.82
C GLY A 20 13.55 -22.79 10.28
N LEU A 21 14.34 -22.19 11.18
CA LEU A 21 14.05 -22.15 12.62
C LEU A 21 12.72 -21.46 12.93
N LEU A 22 12.27 -20.53 12.07
CA LEU A 22 10.99 -19.83 12.22
C LEU A 22 9.81 -20.53 11.53
N ALA A 23 10.03 -21.66 10.86
CA ALA A 23 8.96 -22.38 10.14
C ALA A 23 7.78 -22.79 11.04
N PRO A 24 7.97 -23.29 12.29
CA PRO A 24 6.86 -23.61 13.17
C PRO A 24 6.00 -22.38 13.51
N ALA A 25 6.64 -21.25 13.80
CA ALA A 25 5.94 -19.99 14.05
C ALA A 25 5.16 -19.52 12.81
N ALA A 26 5.73 -19.69 11.61
CA ALA A 26 5.05 -19.37 10.37
C ALA A 26 3.84 -20.27 10.11
N ALA A 27 3.92 -21.55 10.43
CA ALA A 27 2.82 -22.48 10.33
C ALA A 27 1.66 -22.12 11.30
N LEU A 28 1.98 -21.77 12.55
CA LEU A 28 0.99 -21.31 13.52
C LEU A 28 0.34 -19.99 13.09
N TYR A 29 1.13 -19.05 12.57
CA TYR A 29 0.61 -17.79 12.03
C TYR A 29 -0.36 -18.03 10.86
N ASP A 30 0.01 -18.89 9.91
CA ASP A 30 -0.85 -19.26 8.79
C ASP A 30 -2.14 -19.95 9.24
N ALA A 31 -2.02 -20.91 10.16
CA ALA A 31 -3.16 -21.62 10.74
C ALA A 31 -4.15 -20.64 11.40
N GLY A 32 -3.64 -19.67 12.17
CA GLY A 32 -4.48 -18.63 12.78
C GLY A 32 -5.21 -17.76 11.75
N GLN A 33 -4.55 -17.41 10.64
CA GLN A 33 -5.17 -16.66 9.55
C GLN A 33 -6.26 -17.47 8.85
N ARG A 34 -6.02 -18.76 8.59
CA ARG A 34 -7.01 -19.68 8.00
C ARG A 34 -8.21 -19.88 8.92
N LEU A 35 -7.98 -20.07 10.22
CA LEU A 35 -9.03 -20.19 11.21
C LEU A 35 -9.88 -18.91 11.28
N ARG A 36 -9.23 -17.74 11.28
CA ARG A 36 -9.94 -16.46 11.26
C ARG A 36 -10.79 -16.28 10.01
N ALA A 37 -10.28 -16.70 8.85
CA ALA A 37 -11.04 -16.66 7.61
C ALA A 37 -12.23 -17.63 7.62
N ALA A 38 -12.02 -18.87 8.07
CA ALA A 38 -13.06 -19.89 8.13
C ALA A 38 -14.19 -19.56 9.13
N ARG A 39 -13.87 -18.85 10.22
CA ARG A 39 -14.86 -18.41 11.23
C ARG A 39 -15.53 -17.09 10.89
N ALA A 40 -15.05 -16.37 9.88
CA ALA A 40 -15.59 -15.07 9.56
C ALA A 40 -16.98 -15.21 8.91
N ARG A 41 -17.86 -14.28 9.27
CA ARG A 41 -19.12 -14.04 8.56
C ARG A 41 -19.01 -12.67 7.92
N PRO A 42 -18.62 -12.59 6.63
CA PRO A 42 -18.51 -11.32 5.94
C PRO A 42 -19.85 -10.57 5.97
N ALA A 43 -19.83 -9.28 6.32
CA ALA A 43 -21.01 -8.44 6.19
C ALA A 43 -21.15 -7.97 4.73
N LYS A 44 -22.36 -8.01 4.18
CA LYS A 44 -22.70 -7.38 2.89
C LYS A 44 -22.65 -5.85 3.08
N PRO A 45 -21.75 -5.12 2.39
CA PRO A 45 -21.67 -3.66 2.51
C PRO A 45 -22.87 -3.00 1.79
N PRO A 46 -23.29 -1.79 2.21
CA PRO A 46 -24.36 -1.05 1.54
C PRO A 46 -23.90 -0.34 0.25
N LEU A 47 -22.62 -0.44 -0.11
CA LEU A 47 -22.02 0.13 -1.31
C LEU A 47 -20.92 -0.80 -1.87
N PRO A 48 -20.55 -0.68 -3.16
CA PRO A 48 -19.50 -1.51 -3.74
C PRO A 48 -18.14 -1.27 -3.08
N VAL A 49 -17.42 -2.36 -2.78
CA VAL A 49 -16.13 -2.35 -2.09
C VAL A 49 -15.03 -2.84 -3.02
N PHE A 50 -14.12 -1.93 -3.36
CA PHE A 50 -12.92 -2.16 -4.14
C PHE A 50 -11.73 -2.35 -3.21
N CYS A 51 -11.26 -3.60 -3.07
CA CYS A 51 -10.21 -3.94 -2.12
C CYS A 51 -8.84 -3.97 -2.80
N VAL A 52 -7.88 -3.23 -2.25
CA VAL A 52 -6.47 -3.26 -2.68
C VAL A 52 -5.65 -4.05 -1.67
N GLY A 53 -4.81 -4.95 -2.17
CA GLY A 53 -4.16 -5.98 -1.37
C GLY A 53 -2.77 -6.36 -1.83
N ALA A 54 -2.01 -6.98 -0.94
CA ALA A 54 -0.75 -7.64 -1.24
C ALA A 54 -0.63 -8.95 -0.47
N ALA A 55 0.07 -9.93 -1.03
CA ALA A 55 0.43 -11.16 -0.34
C ALA A 55 1.67 -10.99 0.55
N THR A 56 2.48 -9.95 0.33
CA THR A 56 3.73 -9.68 1.06
C THR A 56 3.58 -8.54 2.07
N LEU A 57 4.38 -8.59 3.13
CA LEU A 57 4.65 -7.48 4.04
C LEU A 57 5.57 -6.49 3.31
N GLY A 58 5.22 -5.19 3.34
CA GLY A 58 6.02 -4.12 2.76
C GLY A 58 5.33 -3.32 1.64
N GLY A 59 6.10 -2.37 1.09
CA GLY A 59 5.66 -1.35 0.13
C GLY A 59 5.66 -1.83 -1.32
N VAL A 60 4.67 -2.65 -1.69
CA VAL A 60 4.45 -3.08 -3.09
C VAL A 60 3.63 -2.08 -3.92
N GLY A 61 3.34 -0.88 -3.39
CA GLY A 61 2.56 0.14 -4.10
C GLY A 61 1.05 0.09 -3.88
N LYS A 62 0.57 -0.47 -2.76
CA LYS A 62 -0.86 -0.51 -2.41
C LYS A 62 -1.51 0.87 -2.38
N THR A 63 -0.99 1.78 -1.56
CA THR A 63 -1.56 3.12 -1.40
C THR A 63 -1.56 3.93 -2.71
N PRO A 64 -0.49 3.96 -3.52
CA PRO A 64 -0.55 4.61 -4.84
C PRO A 64 -1.54 3.97 -5.82
N PHE A 65 -1.72 2.64 -5.78
CA PHE A 65 -2.76 1.98 -6.59
C PHE A 65 -4.17 2.31 -6.09
N ALA A 66 -4.38 2.41 -4.77
CA ALA A 66 -5.65 2.83 -4.19
C ALA A 66 -6.00 4.26 -4.63
N LEU A 67 -5.02 5.18 -4.68
CA LEU A 67 -5.21 6.52 -5.23
C LEU A 67 -5.61 6.49 -6.72
N LEU A 68 -4.90 5.71 -7.54
CA LEU A 68 -5.24 5.52 -8.96
C LEU A 68 -6.66 4.97 -9.14
N LEU A 69 -7.07 4.01 -8.31
CA LEU A 69 -8.39 3.39 -8.36
C LEU A 69 -9.49 4.38 -7.94
N ALA A 70 -9.27 5.19 -6.92
CA ALA A 70 -10.21 6.24 -6.54
C ALA A 70 -10.37 7.28 -7.65
N GLU A 71 -9.29 7.71 -8.30
CA GLU A 71 -9.38 8.61 -9.46
C GLU A 71 -10.15 7.97 -10.63
N THR A 72 -9.97 6.67 -10.83
CA THR A 72 -10.73 5.90 -11.84
C THR A 72 -12.22 5.87 -11.52
N LEU A 73 -12.60 5.63 -10.27
CA LEU A 73 -14.00 5.65 -9.83
C LEU A 73 -14.62 7.05 -9.95
N LYS A 74 -13.88 8.12 -9.62
CA LYS A 74 -14.34 9.50 -9.84
C LYS A 74 -14.64 9.79 -11.31
N ARG A 75 -13.79 9.34 -12.24
CA ARG A 75 -14.05 9.47 -13.69
C ARG A 75 -15.31 8.72 -14.15
N LEU A 76 -15.68 7.66 -13.45
CA LEU A 76 -16.93 6.92 -13.67
C LEU A 76 -18.15 7.57 -13.00
N GLY A 77 -18.00 8.73 -12.35
CA GLY A 77 -19.08 9.47 -11.70
C GLY A 77 -19.33 9.08 -10.24
N GLU A 78 -18.50 8.19 -9.68
CA GLU A 78 -18.62 7.78 -8.27
C GLU A 78 -17.99 8.80 -7.31
N ARG A 79 -18.44 8.78 -6.06
CA ARG A 79 -17.84 9.50 -4.92
C ARG A 79 -17.12 8.48 -4.03
N PRO A 80 -15.89 8.07 -4.38
CA PRO A 80 -15.18 7.08 -3.60
C PRO A 80 -14.77 7.64 -2.24
N HIS A 81 -14.85 6.81 -1.21
CA HIS A 81 -14.19 7.04 0.08
C HIS A 81 -13.18 5.92 0.34
N PHE A 82 -12.12 6.23 1.08
CA PHE A 82 -11.15 5.23 1.49
C PHE A 82 -11.52 4.60 2.83
N LEU A 83 -11.18 3.33 3.01
CA LEU A 83 -11.28 2.63 4.29
C LEU A 83 -9.95 1.96 4.63
N THR A 84 -9.28 2.42 5.69
CA THR A 84 -8.01 1.84 6.18
C THR A 84 -8.15 1.34 7.62
N ARG A 85 -7.16 0.59 8.09
CA ARG A 85 -7.12 0.12 9.49
C ARG A 85 -6.73 1.23 10.45
N GLY A 86 -6.07 2.28 9.96
CA GLY A 86 -5.29 3.23 10.76
C GLY A 86 -4.03 2.58 11.34
N TYR A 87 -3.26 1.84 10.52
CA TYR A 87 -2.03 1.19 10.99
C TYR A 87 -1.03 2.24 11.51
N GLY A 88 -0.38 1.94 12.64
CA GLY A 88 0.50 2.89 13.34
C GLY A 88 -0.24 3.98 14.13
N GLY A 89 -1.55 4.16 13.92
CA GLY A 89 -2.38 5.12 14.64
C GLY A 89 -2.95 4.58 15.96
N GLY A 90 -3.21 5.48 16.89
CA GLY A 90 -3.81 5.18 18.20
C GLY A 90 -5.33 5.06 18.19
N ARG A 91 -6.03 5.66 17.22
CA ARG A 91 -7.50 5.64 17.15
C ARG A 91 -8.01 4.32 16.55
N ALA A 92 -9.09 3.78 17.12
CA ALA A 92 -9.67 2.50 16.66
C ALA A 92 -10.74 2.64 15.57
N GLY A 93 -11.39 3.80 15.48
CA GLY A 93 -12.49 4.09 14.56
C GLY A 93 -13.83 3.40 14.91
N PRO A 94 -14.89 3.59 14.11
CA PRO A 94 -14.91 4.35 12.85
C PRO A 94 -14.69 5.85 13.10
N LEU A 95 -13.76 6.44 12.36
CA LEU A 95 -13.42 7.86 12.45
C LEU A 95 -13.09 8.36 11.04
N GLN A 96 -13.73 9.46 10.63
CA GLN A 96 -13.33 10.18 9.42
C GLN A 96 -12.05 10.96 9.71
N VAL A 97 -11.05 10.78 8.85
CA VAL A 97 -9.77 11.47 8.97
C VAL A 97 -9.94 12.91 8.50
N ASP A 98 -9.66 13.82 9.42
CA ASP A 98 -9.47 15.24 9.16
C ASP A 98 -7.98 15.61 9.30
N PRO A 99 -7.27 15.90 8.19
CA PRO A 99 -5.84 16.26 8.21
C PRO A 99 -5.52 17.60 8.89
N SER A 100 -6.52 18.44 9.19
CA SER A 100 -6.30 19.71 9.91
C SER A 100 -6.11 19.50 11.41
N VAL A 101 -6.67 18.42 11.97
CA VAL A 101 -6.61 18.11 13.42
C VAL A 101 -5.92 16.78 13.73
N HIS A 102 -5.85 15.85 12.78
CA HIS A 102 -5.23 14.54 13.00
C HIS A 102 -3.81 14.48 12.44
N ASP A 103 -2.94 13.79 13.18
CA ASP A 103 -1.58 13.47 12.78
C ASP A 103 -1.38 11.97 12.52
N ALA A 104 -0.18 11.58 12.09
CA ALA A 104 0.13 10.17 11.79
C ALA A 104 0.04 9.28 13.03
N ARG A 105 0.24 9.82 14.24
CA ARG A 105 0.10 9.08 15.51
C ARG A 105 -1.35 8.81 15.84
N ALA A 106 -2.28 9.69 15.47
CA ALA A 106 -3.69 9.51 15.67
C ALA A 106 -4.29 8.49 14.70
N VAL A 107 -4.02 8.66 13.39
CA VAL A 107 -4.77 7.95 12.33
C VAL A 107 -3.91 7.09 11.40
N GLY A 108 -2.59 7.13 11.53
CA GLY A 108 -1.66 6.49 10.60
C GLY A 108 -1.28 7.38 9.41
N ASP A 109 -0.07 7.18 8.91
CA ASP A 109 0.53 7.92 7.79
C ASP A 109 -0.19 7.67 6.45
N GLU A 110 -0.54 6.41 6.15
CA GLU A 110 -1.27 6.06 4.93
C GLU A 110 -2.65 6.72 4.89
N ALA A 111 -3.33 6.84 6.04
CA ALA A 111 -4.64 7.47 6.13
C ALA A 111 -4.56 8.99 5.83
N LEU A 112 -3.51 9.67 6.32
CA LEU A 112 -3.27 11.08 6.00
C LEU A 112 -2.93 11.29 4.53
N LEU A 113 -2.16 10.38 3.93
CA LEU A 113 -1.81 10.47 2.51
C LEU A 113 -3.05 10.34 1.62
N LEU A 114 -3.91 9.36 1.91
CA LEU A 114 -5.16 9.14 1.18
C LEU A 114 -6.15 10.30 1.35
N ALA A 115 -6.18 10.95 2.52
CA ALA A 115 -7.10 12.04 2.84
C ALA A 115 -6.89 13.29 1.99
N ARG A 116 -5.73 13.40 1.33
CA ARG A 116 -5.47 14.45 0.33
C ARG A 116 -6.26 14.27 -0.96
N ALA A 117 -6.74 13.06 -1.25
CA ALA A 117 -7.41 12.74 -2.51
C ALA A 117 -8.92 12.53 -2.37
N ALA A 118 -9.38 11.93 -1.27
CA ALA A 118 -10.81 11.73 -0.99
C ALA A 118 -11.02 11.51 0.51
N PRO A 119 -12.26 11.60 1.03
CA PRO A 119 -12.54 11.29 2.44
C PRO A 119 -12.05 9.89 2.83
N VAL A 120 -11.42 9.79 4.00
CA VAL A 120 -10.85 8.54 4.52
C VAL A 120 -11.49 8.18 5.84
N TRP A 121 -11.78 6.90 6.01
CA TRP A 121 -12.23 6.32 7.26
C TRP A 121 -11.17 5.36 7.81
N ILE A 122 -10.83 5.51 9.08
CA ILE A 122 -10.13 4.46 9.81
C ILE A 122 -11.14 3.64 10.59
N ALA A 123 -11.05 2.31 10.50
CA ALA A 123 -11.83 1.41 11.34
C ALA A 123 -11.16 0.04 11.46
N ARG A 124 -11.00 -0.47 12.69
CA ARG A 124 -10.60 -1.88 12.89
C ARG A 124 -11.72 -2.84 12.48
N ALA A 125 -12.96 -2.50 12.83
CA ALA A 125 -14.16 -3.19 12.39
C ALA A 125 -14.59 -2.65 11.02
N ARG A 126 -14.14 -3.29 9.94
CA ARG A 126 -14.36 -2.83 8.57
C ARG A 126 -15.84 -2.62 8.19
N PRO A 127 -16.79 -3.47 8.62
CA PRO A 127 -18.22 -3.22 8.38
C PRO A 127 -18.72 -1.89 8.97
N ARG A 128 -18.27 -1.51 10.17
CA ARG A 128 -18.66 -0.24 10.79
C ARG A 128 -18.08 0.95 10.02
N GLY A 129 -16.85 0.83 9.52
CA GLY A 129 -16.24 1.85 8.67
C GLY A 129 -16.96 2.02 7.34
N ALA A 130 -17.36 0.91 6.70
CA ALA A 130 -18.13 0.95 5.46
C ALA A 130 -19.51 1.59 5.65
N ALA A 131 -20.21 1.25 6.73
CA ALA A 131 -21.49 1.87 7.08
C ALA A 131 -21.34 3.38 7.35
N ALA A 132 -20.30 3.80 8.07
CA ALA A 132 -20.05 5.22 8.33
C ALA A 132 -19.73 5.99 7.03
N ALA A 133 -18.92 5.41 6.14
CA ALA A 133 -18.63 6.00 4.83
C ALA A 133 -19.89 6.15 3.97
N PHE A 134 -20.77 5.14 3.97
CA PHE A 134 -22.07 5.19 3.29
C PHE A 134 -22.94 6.34 3.79
N LEU A 135 -23.11 6.45 5.11
CA LEU A 135 -23.91 7.50 5.74
C LEU A 135 -23.35 8.90 5.47
N ALA A 136 -22.05 9.02 5.25
CA ALA A 136 -21.38 10.25 4.85
C ALA A 136 -21.46 10.56 3.34
N GLY A 137 -22.16 9.74 2.55
CA GLY A 137 -22.44 10.00 1.13
C GLY A 137 -21.50 9.33 0.14
N ALA A 138 -20.65 8.38 0.59
CA ALA A 138 -19.85 7.55 -0.31
C ALA A 138 -20.75 6.70 -1.21
N SER A 139 -20.44 6.65 -2.50
CA SER A 139 -21.10 5.72 -3.44
C SER A 139 -20.22 4.52 -3.79
N ALA A 140 -18.90 4.60 -3.55
CA ALA A 140 -17.97 3.48 -3.67
C ALA A 140 -16.92 3.52 -2.55
N LEU A 141 -16.41 2.35 -2.15
CA LEU A 141 -15.41 2.24 -1.10
C LEU A 141 -14.11 1.66 -1.66
N VAL A 142 -12.99 2.33 -1.43
CA VAL A 142 -11.65 1.81 -1.73
C VAL A 142 -10.98 1.37 -0.43
N MET A 143 -10.82 0.07 -0.24
CA MET A 143 -10.20 -0.48 0.98
C MET A 143 -8.71 -0.70 0.77
N ASP A 144 -7.88 0.15 1.37
CA ASP A 144 -6.41 -0.01 1.36
C ASP A 144 -5.95 -1.03 2.41
N ASP A 145 -5.03 -1.90 2.00
CA ASP A 145 -4.52 -3.05 2.74
C ASP A 145 -5.60 -3.97 3.33
N GLY A 146 -6.62 -4.25 2.53
CA GLY A 146 -7.84 -4.93 2.97
C GLY A 146 -7.88 -6.45 2.77
N PHE A 147 -6.92 -7.01 2.05
CA PHE A 147 -7.01 -8.34 1.45
C PHE A 147 -7.16 -9.50 2.46
N GLN A 148 -6.51 -9.37 3.62
CA GLN A 148 -6.58 -10.35 4.71
C GLN A 148 -7.75 -10.10 5.67
N ASN A 149 -8.57 -9.06 5.45
CA ASN A 149 -9.75 -8.82 6.26
C ASN A 149 -10.93 -9.66 5.73
N PRO A 150 -11.44 -10.62 6.52
CA PRO A 150 -12.55 -11.47 6.08
C PRO A 150 -13.91 -10.94 6.54
N SER A 151 -13.98 -9.81 7.26
CA SER A 151 -15.22 -9.34 7.90
C SER A 151 -16.14 -8.56 6.97
N LEU A 152 -15.68 -8.16 5.79
CA LEU A 152 -16.43 -7.36 4.83
C LEU A 152 -16.33 -8.00 3.45
N GLU A 153 -17.47 -8.19 2.80
CA GLU A 153 -17.54 -8.65 1.40
C GLU A 153 -16.90 -7.61 0.47
N LYS A 154 -16.31 -8.09 -0.62
CA LYS A 154 -15.57 -7.27 -1.57
C LYS A 154 -16.24 -7.46 -2.92
N THR A 155 -16.56 -6.36 -3.59
CA THR A 155 -17.13 -6.38 -4.94
C THR A 155 -16.05 -6.67 -5.97
N LEU A 156 -14.85 -6.11 -5.76
CA LEU A 156 -13.70 -6.34 -6.63
C LEU A 156 -12.40 -6.26 -5.82
N SER A 157 -11.55 -7.26 -5.93
CA SER A 157 -10.30 -7.37 -5.17
C SER A 157 -9.08 -7.41 -6.09
N PHE A 158 -8.13 -6.51 -5.85
CA PHE A 158 -6.86 -6.42 -6.57
C PHE A 158 -5.73 -6.96 -5.72
N LEU A 159 -5.00 -7.95 -6.25
CA LEU A 159 -3.76 -8.43 -5.64
C LEU A 159 -2.57 -7.78 -6.34
N ILE A 160 -1.86 -6.92 -5.60
CA ILE A 160 -0.62 -6.33 -6.07
C ILE A 160 0.53 -7.28 -5.78
N VAL A 161 1.28 -7.57 -6.84
CA VAL A 161 2.46 -8.42 -6.85
C VAL A 161 3.62 -7.62 -7.41
N ASP A 162 4.73 -7.67 -6.69
CA ASP A 162 5.97 -7.05 -7.11
C ASP A 162 6.64 -7.89 -8.20
N ALA A 163 7.00 -7.28 -9.33
CA ALA A 163 7.60 -8.01 -10.44
C ALA A 163 8.99 -8.56 -10.11
N ALA A 164 9.80 -7.77 -9.41
CA ALA A 164 11.20 -8.09 -9.13
C ALA A 164 11.33 -9.11 -7.99
N ASP A 165 10.42 -9.06 -7.01
CA ASP A 165 10.42 -10.01 -5.91
C ASP A 165 8.99 -10.34 -5.43
N PRO A 166 8.28 -11.21 -6.18
CA PRO A 166 6.86 -11.49 -5.94
C PRO A 166 6.59 -12.22 -4.63
N ALA A 167 7.55 -12.99 -4.11
CA ALA A 167 7.35 -13.86 -2.95
C ALA A 167 8.46 -13.77 -1.88
N GLY A 168 9.53 -12.98 -2.09
CA GLY A 168 10.71 -13.02 -1.24
C GLY A 168 11.27 -14.44 -1.16
N ASN A 169 11.65 -14.86 0.06
CA ASN A 169 12.09 -16.23 0.30
C ASN A 169 11.01 -17.33 0.14
N GLY A 170 9.78 -16.98 -0.24
CA GLY A 170 8.67 -17.92 -0.46
C GLY A 170 8.03 -18.44 0.81
N ARG A 171 8.43 -17.93 1.98
CA ARG A 171 7.92 -18.36 3.29
C ARG A 171 6.97 -17.34 3.90
N ILE A 172 6.07 -17.83 4.74
CA ILE A 172 5.09 -17.02 5.46
C ILE A 172 5.77 -16.38 6.68
N PHE A 173 5.30 -15.20 7.07
CA PHE A 173 5.69 -14.50 8.27
C PHE A 173 5.56 -15.40 9.52
N PRO A 174 6.54 -15.41 10.43
CA PRO A 174 7.77 -14.62 10.44
C PRO A 174 8.97 -15.24 9.69
N ALA A 175 8.84 -16.45 9.14
CA ALA A 175 9.91 -17.11 8.38
C ALA A 175 10.22 -16.44 7.03
N GLY A 176 9.30 -15.63 6.53
CA GLY A 176 9.46 -14.86 5.29
C GLY A 176 8.50 -13.67 5.21
N PRO A 177 8.51 -12.93 4.10
CA PRO A 177 7.72 -11.71 3.96
C PRO A 177 6.24 -11.99 3.62
N LEU A 178 5.85 -13.21 3.27
CA LEU A 178 4.47 -13.48 2.87
C LEU A 178 3.51 -13.43 4.07
N ARG A 179 2.39 -12.71 3.95
CA ARG A 179 1.26 -12.75 4.89
C ARG A 179 0.41 -14.02 4.71
N GLU A 180 0.46 -14.60 3.53
CA GLU A 180 -0.21 -15.82 3.10
C GLU A 180 0.46 -16.35 1.82
N PRO A 181 0.30 -17.64 1.45
CA PRO A 181 0.78 -18.16 0.18
C PRO A 181 0.26 -17.36 -1.01
N LEU A 182 1.13 -17.07 -1.98
CA LEU A 182 0.77 -16.27 -3.16
C LEU A 182 -0.36 -16.92 -3.96
N ALA A 183 -0.34 -18.25 -4.12
CA ALA A 183 -1.41 -19.03 -4.73
C ALA A 183 -2.78 -18.77 -4.08
N ARG A 184 -2.83 -18.82 -2.74
CA ARG A 184 -4.06 -18.59 -1.97
C ARG A 184 -4.54 -17.14 -2.10
N ALA A 185 -3.61 -16.19 -2.15
CA ALA A 185 -3.96 -14.81 -2.39
C ALA A 185 -4.51 -14.62 -3.81
N ALA A 186 -3.83 -15.16 -4.82
CA ALA A 186 -4.20 -15.05 -6.22
C ALA A 186 -5.58 -15.66 -6.47
N ALA A 187 -5.87 -16.83 -5.89
CA ALA A 187 -7.17 -17.49 -5.98
C ALA A 187 -8.33 -16.60 -5.52
N ARG A 188 -8.14 -15.78 -4.47
CA ARG A 188 -9.16 -14.86 -3.92
C ARG A 188 -9.23 -13.50 -4.61
N ALA A 189 -8.26 -13.16 -5.46
CA ALA A 189 -8.25 -11.89 -6.18
C ALA A 189 -9.15 -11.97 -7.41
N ASP A 190 -9.73 -10.85 -7.82
CA ASP A 190 -10.46 -10.74 -9.09
C ASP A 190 -9.55 -10.23 -10.20
N ALA A 191 -8.52 -9.47 -9.85
CA ALA A 191 -7.49 -8.98 -10.76
C ALA A 191 -6.10 -8.98 -10.11
N ILE A 192 -5.09 -9.16 -10.95
CA ILE A 192 -3.68 -9.14 -10.55
C ILE A 192 -3.04 -7.84 -11.05
N VAL A 193 -2.39 -7.13 -10.15
CA VAL A 193 -1.66 -5.89 -10.45
C VAL A 193 -0.18 -6.17 -10.30
N ILE A 194 0.59 -6.01 -11.36
CA ILE A 194 2.02 -6.29 -11.39
C ILE A 194 2.77 -4.97 -11.31
N ALA A 195 3.42 -4.72 -10.17
CA ALA A 195 4.12 -3.48 -9.89
C ALA A 195 5.61 -3.56 -10.21
N GLY A 196 6.14 -2.52 -10.86
CA GLY A 196 7.58 -2.36 -11.12
C GLY A 196 8.06 -3.12 -12.36
N VAL A 197 7.20 -3.24 -13.38
CA VAL A 197 7.57 -3.78 -14.70
C VAL A 197 7.74 -2.60 -15.66
N GLU A 198 8.80 -2.65 -16.48
CA GLU A 198 8.88 -1.83 -17.69
C GLU A 198 7.77 -2.23 -18.68
N PRO A 199 7.29 -1.34 -19.56
CA PRO A 199 6.15 -1.61 -20.46
C PRO A 199 6.25 -2.93 -21.25
N ASP A 200 7.47 -3.31 -21.62
CA ASP A 200 7.76 -4.49 -22.47
C ASP A 200 8.27 -5.71 -21.68
N GLY A 201 8.32 -5.63 -20.34
CA GLY A 201 8.84 -6.71 -19.50
C GLY A 201 7.87 -7.89 -19.37
N ALA A 202 8.41 -9.12 -19.47
CA ALA A 202 7.69 -10.32 -19.05
C ALA A 202 7.44 -10.23 -17.52
N GLY A 203 6.20 -9.99 -17.12
CA GLY A 203 5.79 -10.01 -15.71
C GLY A 203 5.94 -11.43 -15.12
N PRO A 204 6.02 -11.58 -13.79
CA PRO A 204 6.17 -12.88 -13.15
C PRO A 204 5.01 -13.81 -13.54
N SER A 205 5.32 -15.07 -13.81
CA SER A 205 4.29 -16.12 -13.94
C SER A 205 3.69 -16.40 -12.57
N ILE A 206 2.37 -16.35 -12.47
CA ILE A 206 1.60 -16.65 -11.25
C ILE A 206 0.58 -17.70 -11.64
N SER A 207 0.87 -18.96 -11.34
CA SER A 207 0.10 -20.14 -11.76
C SER A 207 -1.40 -20.06 -11.42
N ASP A 208 -1.74 -19.55 -10.24
CA ASP A 208 -3.15 -19.48 -9.77
C ASP A 208 -3.84 -18.14 -10.08
N GLY A 209 -3.22 -17.33 -10.95
CA GLY A 209 -3.78 -16.10 -11.51
C GLY A 209 -4.24 -16.26 -12.97
N GLU A 210 -4.18 -17.47 -13.53
CA GLU A 210 -4.56 -17.74 -14.92
C GLU A 210 -6.02 -17.33 -15.20
N GLY A 211 -6.22 -16.66 -16.34
CA GLY A 211 -7.53 -16.16 -16.78
C GLY A 211 -8.01 -14.87 -16.11
N LYS A 212 -7.33 -14.37 -15.06
CA LYS A 212 -7.72 -13.12 -14.38
C LYS A 212 -7.17 -11.89 -15.11
N PRO A 213 -7.90 -10.75 -15.15
CA PRO A 213 -7.37 -9.49 -15.65
C PRO A 213 -6.04 -9.14 -14.99
N ARG A 214 -5.06 -8.76 -15.80
CA ARG A 214 -3.71 -8.38 -15.35
C ARG A 214 -3.42 -6.94 -15.74
N PHE A 215 -3.04 -6.14 -14.76
CA PHE A 215 -2.66 -4.74 -14.96
C PHE A 215 -1.19 -4.57 -14.62
N ARG A 216 -0.42 -4.00 -15.55
CA ARG A 216 0.95 -3.58 -15.26
C ARG A 216 0.94 -2.16 -14.77
N VAL A 217 1.69 -1.91 -13.70
CA VAL A 217 1.79 -0.60 -13.08
C VAL A 217 3.23 -0.26 -12.70
N ARG A 218 3.53 1.03 -12.73
CA ARG A 218 4.82 1.58 -12.32
C ARG A 218 4.62 2.88 -11.55
N LEU A 219 5.57 3.16 -10.66
CA LEU A 219 5.63 4.44 -9.96
C LEU A 219 6.42 5.41 -10.83
N GLU A 220 5.80 6.52 -11.18
CA GLU A 220 6.45 7.64 -11.86
C GLU A 220 6.31 8.90 -11.01
N PRO A 221 7.29 9.81 -11.05
CA PRO A 221 7.12 11.13 -10.49
C PRO A 221 5.95 11.85 -11.16
N ARG A 222 5.19 12.63 -10.39
CA ARG A 222 4.12 13.47 -10.95
C ARG A 222 4.67 14.58 -11.84
N GLU A 223 5.86 15.07 -11.49
CA GLU A 223 6.56 16.14 -12.17
C GLU A 223 8.03 15.74 -12.30
N ARG A 224 8.72 16.22 -13.34
CA ARG A 224 10.17 16.08 -13.44
C ARG A 224 10.83 17.13 -12.55
N PRO A 225 11.41 16.75 -11.41
CA PRO A 225 12.08 17.72 -10.56
C PRO A 225 13.34 18.24 -11.26
N ALA A 226 13.72 19.49 -10.98
CA ALA A 226 15.00 20.02 -11.42
C ALA A 226 16.13 19.17 -10.80
N PRO A 227 17.04 18.61 -11.62
CA PRO A 227 18.22 17.89 -11.12
C PRO A 227 18.96 18.75 -10.09
N ARG A 228 19.24 18.16 -8.93
CA ARG A 228 19.98 18.82 -7.86
C ARG A 228 20.73 17.82 -7.00
N ARG A 229 21.72 18.34 -6.29
CA ARG A 229 22.42 17.61 -5.25
C ARG A 229 21.49 17.42 -4.05
N ALA A 230 21.33 16.18 -3.59
CA ALA A 230 20.38 15.82 -2.54
C ALA A 230 20.98 14.91 -1.47
N LEU A 231 20.58 15.16 -0.23
CA LEU A 231 20.60 14.18 0.85
C LEU A 231 19.21 13.56 0.92
N ALA A 232 19.11 12.30 0.52
CA ALA A 232 17.85 11.57 0.50
C ALA A 232 17.70 10.75 1.78
N PHE A 233 16.52 10.85 2.40
CA PHE A 233 16.16 10.02 3.56
C PHE A 233 14.77 9.45 3.42
N CYS A 234 14.55 8.24 3.93
CA CYS A 234 13.21 7.63 3.93
C CYS A 234 13.09 6.51 4.96
N GLY A 235 11.88 6.31 5.47
CA GLY A 235 11.46 5.24 6.37
C GLY A 235 10.35 4.42 5.71
N VAL A 236 10.65 3.86 4.54
CA VAL A 236 9.74 3.01 3.75
C VAL A 236 10.26 1.58 3.70
N GLY A 237 9.37 0.61 3.43
CA GLY A 237 9.74 -0.81 3.42
C GLY A 237 10.84 -1.21 2.41
N ARG A 238 11.10 -0.42 1.35
CA ARG A 238 12.21 -0.64 0.40
C ARG A 238 12.91 0.68 0.05
N PRO A 239 13.81 1.18 0.90
CA PRO A 239 14.50 2.46 0.71
C PRO A 239 15.27 2.55 -0.62
N GLU A 240 15.81 1.44 -1.08
CA GLU A 240 16.65 1.35 -2.29
C GLU A 240 15.89 1.80 -3.53
N ARG A 241 14.57 1.51 -3.60
CA ARG A 241 13.71 1.96 -4.70
C ARG A 241 13.56 3.46 -4.76
N PHE A 242 13.46 4.10 -3.61
CA PHE A 242 13.35 5.55 -3.54
C PHE A 242 14.64 6.23 -3.99
N PHE A 243 15.80 5.72 -3.53
CA PHE A 243 17.10 6.25 -3.95
C PHE A 243 17.32 6.05 -5.45
N ALA A 244 17.06 4.85 -5.99
CA ALA A 244 17.16 4.58 -7.41
C ALA A 244 16.20 5.46 -8.24
N LEU A 245 14.99 5.71 -7.74
CA LEU A 245 14.06 6.63 -8.39
C LEU A 245 14.63 8.06 -8.46
N LEU A 246 15.23 8.57 -7.38
CA LEU A 246 15.87 9.89 -7.42
C LEU A 246 17.01 9.94 -8.44
N GLU A 247 17.86 8.92 -8.50
CA GLU A 247 18.96 8.87 -9.47
C GLU A 247 18.46 8.83 -10.92
N THR A 248 17.41 8.04 -11.21
CA THR A 248 16.81 8.01 -12.55
C THR A 248 16.13 9.33 -12.94
N GLN A 249 15.75 10.16 -11.96
CA GLN A 249 15.28 11.53 -12.17
C GLN A 249 16.42 12.57 -12.25
N GLY A 250 17.68 12.13 -12.22
CA GLY A 250 18.85 13.00 -12.39
C GLY A 250 19.35 13.67 -11.11
N PHE A 251 18.92 13.25 -9.92
CA PHE A 251 19.49 13.78 -8.68
C PHE A 251 20.90 13.24 -8.45
N GLU A 252 21.81 14.10 -7.98
CA GLU A 252 23.10 13.69 -7.43
C GLU A 252 22.93 13.40 -5.93
N LEU A 253 22.94 12.13 -5.54
CA LEU A 253 22.77 11.75 -4.13
C LEU A 253 24.09 11.89 -3.34
N ALA A 254 24.27 13.03 -2.69
CA ALA A 254 25.41 13.29 -1.80
C ALA A 254 25.40 12.39 -0.55
N ALA A 255 24.22 11.96 -0.09
CA ALA A 255 24.06 11.00 0.99
C ALA A 255 22.70 10.28 0.93
N ARG A 256 22.69 9.03 1.42
CA ARG A 256 21.49 8.18 1.58
C ARG A 256 21.31 7.85 3.06
N ARG A 257 20.11 8.03 3.60
CA ARG A 257 19.78 7.79 5.03
C ARG A 257 18.51 6.95 5.15
N PRO A 258 18.63 5.61 5.16
CA PRO A 258 17.48 4.72 5.38
C PRO A 258 17.09 4.64 6.85
N PHE A 259 15.80 4.68 7.11
CA PHE A 259 15.17 4.48 8.42
C PHE A 259 14.24 3.26 8.38
N PRO A 260 13.85 2.68 9.53
CA PRO A 260 12.83 1.62 9.58
C PRO A 260 11.51 2.05 8.93
N ASP A 261 10.73 1.09 8.40
CA ASP A 261 9.42 1.40 7.82
C ASP A 261 8.49 2.00 8.88
N HIS A 262 7.78 3.08 8.53
CA HIS A 262 6.96 3.89 9.43
C HIS A 262 7.74 4.61 10.56
N HIS A 263 9.05 4.86 10.41
CA HIS A 263 9.87 5.54 11.42
C HIS A 263 9.25 6.88 11.88
N PRO A 264 9.04 7.10 13.20
CA PRO A 264 8.60 8.38 13.73
C PRO A 264 9.79 9.33 13.88
N PHE A 265 9.98 10.23 12.92
CA PHE A 265 11.10 11.18 12.95
C PHE A 265 11.00 12.14 14.14
N THR A 266 12.12 12.28 14.86
CA THR A 266 12.29 13.27 15.94
C THR A 266 12.87 14.58 15.40
N GLU A 267 12.64 15.69 16.10
CA GLU A 267 13.23 16.98 15.72
C GLU A 267 14.76 16.96 15.73
N ALA A 268 15.36 16.21 16.66
CA ALA A 268 16.82 16.06 16.74
C ALA A 268 17.39 15.35 15.50
N GLU A 269 16.73 14.28 15.05
CA GLU A 269 17.13 13.55 13.83
C GLU A 269 17.01 14.45 12.59
N ILE A 270 15.90 15.17 12.43
CA ILE A 270 15.70 16.05 11.27
C ILE A 270 16.68 17.22 11.32
N GLY A 271 16.97 17.77 12.50
CA GLY A 271 17.99 18.79 12.69
C GLY A 271 19.39 18.29 12.31
N ALA A 272 19.73 17.04 12.63
CA ALA A 272 20.98 16.43 12.20
C ALA A 272 21.06 16.27 10.68
N LEU A 273 19.98 15.79 10.04
CA LEU A 273 19.86 15.70 8.59
C LEU A 273 20.03 17.07 7.92
N ARG A 274 19.41 18.13 8.48
CA ARG A 274 19.53 19.50 7.96
C ARG A 274 20.95 20.04 8.03
N ARG A 275 21.64 19.84 9.16
CA ARG A 275 23.06 20.23 9.31
C ARG A 275 23.95 19.49 8.33
N GLU A 276 23.72 18.19 8.16
CA GLU A 276 24.45 17.38 7.21
C GLU A 276 24.21 17.83 5.76
N ALA A 277 22.96 18.06 5.37
CA ALA A 277 22.59 18.56 4.04
C ALA A 277 23.25 19.90 3.73
N LYS A 278 23.25 20.84 4.70
CA LYS A 278 23.96 22.13 4.56
C LYS A 278 25.47 21.94 4.35
N ARG A 279 26.12 21.07 5.13
CA ARG A 279 27.55 20.76 4.97
C ARG A 279 27.89 20.16 3.61
N LEU A 280 26.98 19.37 3.05
CA LEU A 280 27.15 18.76 1.73
C LEU A 280 26.70 19.68 0.58
N GLY A 281 26.18 20.87 0.86
CA GLY A 281 25.58 21.73 -0.17
C GLY A 281 24.43 21.05 -0.91
N ALA A 282 23.64 20.24 -0.20
CA ALA A 282 22.60 19.39 -0.76
C ALA A 282 21.22 19.77 -0.19
N ALA A 283 20.17 19.57 -0.99
CA ALA A 283 18.79 19.69 -0.53
C ALA A 283 18.36 18.43 0.25
N LEU A 284 17.51 18.58 1.27
CA LEU A 284 16.84 17.44 1.89
C LEU A 284 15.68 16.96 1.03
N VAL A 285 15.65 15.66 0.75
CA VAL A 285 14.59 15.04 -0.06
C VAL A 285 14.06 13.77 0.61
N THR A 286 12.74 13.62 0.66
CA THR A 286 12.08 12.44 1.24
C THR A 286 10.83 12.01 0.46
N THR A 287 10.19 10.92 0.89
CA THR A 287 8.95 10.39 0.29
C THR A 287 7.71 11.12 0.81
N GLU A 288 6.59 11.07 0.08
CA GLU A 288 5.31 11.62 0.58
C GLU A 288 4.86 10.95 1.88
N LYS A 289 5.11 9.64 2.01
CA LYS A 289 4.77 8.83 3.19
C LYS A 289 5.56 9.29 4.42
N ASP A 290 6.85 9.57 4.26
CA ASP A 290 7.69 10.10 5.34
C ASP A 290 7.35 11.55 5.67
N PHE A 291 7.06 12.37 4.66
CA PHE A 291 6.78 13.79 4.83
C PHE A 291 5.58 14.06 5.74
N VAL A 292 4.51 13.25 5.66
CA VAL A 292 3.34 13.38 6.55
C VAL A 292 3.67 13.08 8.02
N ARG A 293 4.77 12.38 8.31
CA ARG A 293 5.25 12.13 9.67
C ARG A 293 6.18 13.21 10.21
N LEU A 294 6.67 14.11 9.35
CA LEU A 294 7.55 15.19 9.79
C LEU A 294 6.74 16.18 10.66
N PRO A 295 7.34 16.69 11.75
CA PRO A 295 6.76 17.80 12.50
C PRO A 295 6.56 19.02 11.56
N PRO A 296 5.43 19.75 11.67
CA PRO A 296 5.09 20.82 10.74
C PRO A 296 6.20 21.86 10.52
N ALA A 297 6.91 22.24 11.58
CA ALA A 297 8.00 23.23 11.54
C ALA A 297 9.17 22.86 10.62
N TRP A 298 9.32 21.59 10.25
CA TRP A 298 10.43 21.12 9.41
C TRP A 298 10.03 20.85 7.96
N ARG A 299 8.74 20.95 7.64
CA ARG A 299 8.24 20.61 6.31
C ARG A 299 8.71 21.58 5.22
N GLU A 300 8.95 22.84 5.56
CA GLU A 300 9.42 23.86 4.62
C GLU A 300 10.87 23.63 4.16
N ASP A 301 11.70 23.01 5.00
CA ASP A 301 13.10 22.72 4.70
C ASP A 301 13.30 21.39 3.94
N VAL A 302 12.23 20.61 3.72
CA VAL A 302 12.30 19.26 3.14
C VAL A 302 11.49 19.20 1.86
N ALA A 303 12.16 18.87 0.76
CA ALA A 303 11.46 18.60 -0.48
C ALA A 303 10.93 17.17 -0.54
N VAL A 304 9.85 17.01 -1.30
CA VAL A 304 9.21 15.72 -1.55
C VAL A 304 9.29 15.40 -3.02
N LEU A 305 9.53 14.13 -3.35
CA LEU A 305 9.30 13.63 -4.70
C LEU A 305 7.91 13.00 -4.76
N PRO A 306 6.87 13.71 -5.24
CA PRO A 306 5.54 13.14 -5.35
C PRO A 306 5.51 12.09 -6.45
N VAL A 307 4.93 10.92 -6.15
CA VAL A 307 4.81 9.82 -7.11
C VAL A 307 3.35 9.53 -7.41
N ALA A 308 3.08 9.10 -8.63
CA ALA A 308 1.81 8.56 -9.04
C ALA A 308 2.01 7.16 -9.62
N MET A 309 0.99 6.32 -9.45
CA MET A 309 0.98 5.04 -10.13
C MET A 309 0.44 5.25 -11.55
N ARG A 310 1.24 4.87 -12.54
CA ARG A 310 0.79 4.70 -13.93
C ARG A 310 0.39 3.26 -14.17
N ILE A 311 -0.59 3.10 -15.04
CA ILE A 311 -1.13 1.81 -15.48
C ILE A 311 -1.10 1.79 -17.00
N ASP A 312 -0.73 0.64 -17.59
CA ASP A 312 -0.61 0.50 -19.04
C ASP A 312 -1.97 0.44 -19.75
N ASP A 313 -2.97 -0.19 -19.12
CA ASP A 313 -4.33 -0.30 -19.65
C ASP A 313 -5.35 0.39 -18.73
N PRO A 314 -5.40 1.75 -18.72
CA PRO A 314 -6.38 2.49 -17.93
C PRO A 314 -7.82 2.19 -18.35
N ALA A 315 -8.06 1.97 -19.65
CA ALA A 315 -9.39 1.67 -20.17
C ALA A 315 -9.89 0.29 -19.71
N GLY A 316 -9.01 -0.70 -19.61
CA GLY A 316 -9.34 -2.02 -19.05
C GLY A 316 -9.68 -1.96 -17.57
N LEU A 317 -8.97 -1.14 -16.79
CA LEU A 317 -9.30 -0.92 -15.39
C LEU A 317 -10.70 -0.28 -15.25
N GLU A 318 -11.00 0.74 -16.06
CA GLU A 318 -12.31 1.39 -16.10
C GLU A 318 -13.43 0.42 -16.48
N ARG A 319 -13.24 -0.40 -17.53
CA ARG A 319 -14.21 -1.43 -17.93
C ARG A 319 -14.47 -2.43 -16.80
N LEU A 320 -13.42 -2.90 -16.13
CA LEU A 320 -13.54 -3.84 -15.03
C LEU A 320 -14.29 -3.22 -13.84
N ALA A 321 -13.94 -2.00 -13.46
CA ALA A 321 -14.62 -1.28 -12.38
C ALA A 321 -16.10 -1.02 -12.72
N LYS A 322 -16.40 -0.57 -13.94
CA LYS A 322 -17.77 -0.34 -14.42
C LYS A 322 -18.61 -1.62 -14.38
N LYS A 323 -18.04 -2.75 -14.80
CA LYS A 323 -18.72 -4.06 -14.71
C LYS A 323 -19.05 -4.43 -13.26
N ALA A 324 -18.11 -4.21 -12.34
CA ALA A 324 -18.31 -4.48 -10.92
C ALA A 324 -19.39 -3.58 -10.29
N LEU A 325 -19.41 -2.28 -10.63
CA LEU A 325 -20.47 -1.35 -10.21
C LEU A 325 -21.84 -1.80 -10.72
N ALA A 326 -21.95 -2.12 -12.01
CA ALA A 326 -23.21 -2.57 -12.61
C ALA A 326 -23.72 -3.87 -11.97
N ALA A 327 -22.83 -4.84 -11.72
CA ALA A 327 -23.19 -6.10 -11.08
C ALA A 327 -23.67 -5.90 -9.63
N PHE A 328 -23.08 -4.96 -8.88
CA PHE A 328 -23.50 -4.66 -7.51
C PHE A 328 -24.88 -4.01 -7.44
N HIS A 329 -25.23 -3.19 -8.42
CA HIS A 329 -26.52 -2.49 -8.48
C HIS A 329 -27.62 -3.29 -9.20
N ALA A 330 -27.28 -4.42 -9.81
CA ALA A 330 -28.28 -5.30 -10.41
C ALA A 330 -29.25 -5.78 -9.32
N PRO A 331 -30.57 -5.73 -9.55
CA PRO A 331 -31.53 -6.30 -8.60
C PRO A 331 -31.25 -7.80 -8.42
N ASP A 332 -31.37 -8.30 -7.19
CA ASP A 332 -31.25 -9.73 -6.87
C ASP A 332 -32.44 -10.47 -7.55
N THR A 333 -32.34 -10.78 -8.85
CA THR A 333 -33.42 -11.43 -9.63
C THR A 333 -33.52 -12.95 -9.41
N GLU A 334 -32.83 -13.51 -8.42
CA GLU A 334 -32.95 -14.92 -8.03
C GLU A 334 -33.33 -15.04 -6.54
N LYS A 335 -34.61 -14.85 -6.25
CA LYS A 335 -35.30 -15.34 -5.04
C LYS A 335 -36.82 -15.16 -5.15
N ALA A 336 -37.39 -15.60 -6.28
CA ALA A 336 -38.82 -15.86 -6.42
C ALA A 336 -39.03 -17.35 -6.64
#